data_AF-A0A7X9KNV7-F1
#
_entry.id   AF-A0A7X9KNV7-F1
#
_cell.length_a   1.000
_cell.length_b   1.000
_cell.length_c   1.000
_cell.angle_alpha   90.00
_cell.angle_beta   90.00
_cell.angle_gamma   90.00
#
_symmetry.space_group_name_H-M   'P 1'
#
loop_
_entity.id
_entity.type
_entity.pdbx_description
1 polymer ?
#
loop_
_entity_poly.entity_id
_entity_poly.type
_entity_poly.pdbx_seq_one_letter_code
_entity_poly.pdbx_strand_id
1 'polypeptide(L)'
;ANFATPADGSRPRMRMYLFDGPANVHVNAPGSIAGDYAAVEGNFSTANQLLNVGPVTAGVVYYDDAAGTAHEACNGAPVNSITGKIVLINRGNCNFTVKILNAQNAQAAGVIMINNVPDAPIIMGGTDNTITIPAVMVSQATGALLIAQLGNGLNATLSRKRVDGDLDNGIVSHEFFHGVSNRLTGGPAQSGCLANAEQGGEGWSDYFALMVTTNWATASLTDGSIPRPIANYAVSLPTTGSGIRNYPYSTDIAVNPLTYANMGVNPIGTESHNIGEIWCAALWEMTWGIIQQTGNINSNLFDASSTAGNSVALKLVIEGMKLQPCVPGFIDARNAIIKADSLIYNGAYKCAIWTAFAKRGMGYGAIQGSSNSATDHVASSALPPAASISTQPADASTCEGSNVNFSIATTGLVSNYQWQVSTDGGTTWNNVSPVVNAATLTLNSVTLAMNNNKYRVIVNGGCPNNPVTSSVVTLTVSSSNLSVVTQPSSTSACVGGTASFTVAANSGSVTYNWQVSTDAGATWNSLSPTVTTATLTLTNVTAAMNNYQYRAVISSSGGSCGTSSINTNAAMLTVGANSVSVTTQPANAAACVGNNASFSVTASGASLTYNWQVSTDGG
;
A
#
# COMPACT_ATOMS: atom_id res chain seq x y z
N ALA A 1 -29.57 -4.08 -24.71
CA ALA A 1 -30.73 -3.18 -24.60
C ALA A 1 -30.17 -1.75 -24.67
N ASN A 2 -30.83 -0.70 -24.19
CA ASN A 2 -30.13 0.56 -23.91
C ASN A 2 -30.76 1.35 -22.77
N PHE A 3 -29.95 2.22 -22.14
CA PHE A 3 -30.41 3.18 -21.16
C PHE A 3 -29.94 4.60 -21.51
N ALA A 4 -30.89 5.49 -21.81
CA ALA A 4 -30.62 6.89 -22.03
C ALA A 4 -30.59 7.63 -20.68
N THR A 5 -29.44 8.24 -20.37
CA THR A 5 -29.17 8.96 -19.12
C THR A 5 -28.99 10.44 -19.40
N PRO A 6 -30.05 11.24 -19.58
CA PRO A 6 -29.87 12.68 -19.70
C PRO A 6 -29.43 13.29 -18.36
N ALA A 7 -28.93 14.53 -18.41
CA ALA A 7 -28.61 15.31 -17.22
C ALA A 7 -29.80 15.38 -16.24
N ASP A 8 -29.50 15.61 -14.97
CA ASP A 8 -30.52 15.63 -13.94
C ASP A 8 -31.62 16.67 -14.20
N GLY A 9 -32.85 16.35 -13.82
CA GLY A 9 -34.05 17.09 -14.22
C GLY A 9 -34.70 16.65 -15.54
N SER A 10 -34.04 15.78 -16.32
CA SER A 10 -34.64 15.12 -17.50
C SER A 10 -35.00 13.66 -17.22
N ARG A 11 -36.01 13.14 -17.95
CA ARG A 11 -36.50 11.76 -17.76
C ARG A 11 -35.55 10.74 -18.41
N PRO A 12 -34.94 9.82 -17.65
CA PRO A 12 -34.19 8.71 -18.24
C PRO A 12 -35.13 7.73 -18.94
N ARG A 13 -34.58 6.94 -19.86
CA ARG A 13 -35.35 5.90 -20.56
C ARG A 13 -34.53 4.64 -20.75
N MET A 14 -34.94 3.56 -20.09
CA MET A 14 -34.52 2.22 -20.44
C MET A 14 -35.38 1.71 -21.60
N ARG A 15 -34.76 1.14 -22.63
CA ARG A 15 -35.43 0.43 -23.71
C ARG A 15 -34.85 -0.97 -23.78
N MET A 16 -35.72 -1.94 -23.57
CA MET A 16 -35.36 -3.36 -23.61
C MET A 16 -35.70 -3.96 -24.96
N TYR A 17 -34.97 -5.00 -25.34
CA TYR A 17 -35.05 -5.62 -26.66
C TYR A 17 -35.43 -7.08 -26.55
N LEU A 18 -36.11 -7.55 -27.59
CA LEU A 18 -36.15 -8.96 -27.91
C LEU A 18 -34.79 -9.37 -28.49
N PHE A 19 -34.14 -10.34 -27.85
CA PHE A 19 -32.88 -10.92 -28.30
C PHE A 19 -33.18 -12.04 -29.30
N ASP A 20 -32.49 -12.03 -30.44
CA ASP A 20 -32.61 -13.08 -31.42
C ASP A 20 -31.86 -14.34 -30.92
N GLY A 21 -32.58 -15.21 -30.23
CA GLY A 21 -32.05 -16.47 -29.69
C GLY A 21 -31.45 -17.36 -30.78
N PRO A 22 -30.66 -18.39 -30.40
CA PRO A 22 -30.02 -19.28 -31.37
C PRO A 22 -31.05 -20.04 -32.21
N ALA A 23 -30.65 -20.40 -33.43
CA ALA A 23 -31.42 -21.33 -34.23
C ALA A 23 -31.33 -22.75 -33.63
N ASN A 24 -32.37 -23.54 -33.85
CA ASN A 24 -32.53 -24.86 -33.26
C ASN A 24 -33.16 -25.82 -34.27
N VAL A 25 -32.63 -27.05 -34.31
CA VAL A 25 -33.27 -28.20 -34.93
C VAL A 25 -33.91 -29.05 -33.82
N HIS A 26 -35.24 -28.98 -33.68
CA HIS A 26 -35.97 -29.83 -32.75
C HIS A 26 -36.40 -31.10 -33.47
N VAL A 27 -35.92 -32.27 -33.06
CA VAL A 27 -36.35 -33.55 -33.60
C VAL A 27 -37.64 -33.98 -32.92
N ASN A 28 -38.73 -34.05 -33.68
CA ASN A 28 -40.05 -34.48 -33.19
C ASN A 28 -40.17 -36.02 -33.15
N ALA A 29 -39.54 -36.71 -34.11
CA ALA A 29 -39.53 -38.17 -34.22
C ALA A 29 -38.28 -38.63 -35.01
N PRO A 30 -37.74 -39.83 -34.78
CA PRO A 30 -38.20 -40.85 -33.83
C PRO A 30 -37.85 -40.50 -32.37
N GLY A 31 -38.62 -41.03 -31.42
CA GLY A 31 -38.48 -40.75 -29.99
C GLY A 31 -37.10 -41.10 -29.39
N SER A 32 -36.32 -41.95 -30.06
CA SER A 32 -34.96 -42.33 -29.65
C SER A 32 -33.95 -41.18 -29.71
N ILE A 33 -34.21 -40.17 -30.54
CA ILE A 33 -33.37 -38.97 -30.68
C ILE A 33 -34.21 -37.68 -30.62
N ALA A 34 -35.42 -37.75 -30.04
CA ALA A 34 -36.26 -36.56 -29.92
C ALA A 34 -35.63 -35.56 -28.96
N GLY A 35 -35.67 -34.27 -29.32
CA GLY A 35 -35.06 -33.20 -28.53
C GLY A 35 -34.49 -32.07 -29.37
N ASP A 36 -33.96 -31.09 -28.66
CA ASP A 36 -33.38 -29.87 -29.23
C ASP A 36 -31.89 -30.05 -29.57
N TYR A 37 -31.51 -29.68 -30.78
CA TYR A 37 -30.13 -29.69 -31.24
C TYR A 37 -29.70 -28.28 -31.64
N ALA A 38 -28.58 -27.83 -31.09
CA ALA A 38 -28.00 -26.52 -31.40
C ALA A 38 -27.66 -26.42 -32.88
N ALA A 39 -28.04 -25.29 -33.49
CA ALA A 39 -27.77 -25.02 -34.89
C ALA A 39 -27.42 -23.55 -35.12
N VAL A 40 -26.68 -23.27 -36.20
CA VAL A 40 -26.32 -21.91 -36.61
C VAL A 40 -27.02 -21.59 -37.93
N GLU A 41 -27.83 -20.54 -37.92
CA GLU A 41 -28.57 -20.11 -39.09
C GLU A 41 -27.66 -19.47 -40.16
N GLY A 42 -27.97 -19.72 -41.43
CA GLY A 42 -27.31 -19.07 -42.56
C GLY A 42 -27.79 -17.64 -42.78
N ASN A 43 -26.90 -16.77 -43.26
CA ASN A 43 -27.20 -15.35 -43.49
C ASN A 43 -27.17 -14.99 -44.98
N PHE A 44 -28.04 -15.62 -45.77
CA PHE A 44 -28.07 -15.45 -47.24
C PHE A 44 -28.94 -14.29 -47.71
N SER A 45 -30.09 -14.12 -47.03
CA SER A 45 -31.16 -13.17 -47.33
C SER A 45 -31.90 -12.81 -46.04
N THR A 46 -32.60 -11.69 -46.01
CA THR A 46 -33.55 -11.42 -44.92
C THR A 46 -34.79 -12.32 -45.03
N ALA A 47 -35.16 -12.73 -46.25
CA ALA A 47 -36.35 -13.55 -46.50
C ALA A 47 -36.21 -14.99 -46.02
N ASN A 48 -34.99 -15.49 -45.84
CA ASN A 48 -34.73 -16.88 -45.43
C ASN A 48 -34.56 -17.05 -43.91
N GLN A 49 -34.56 -15.96 -43.15
CA GLN A 49 -34.36 -16.02 -41.69
C GLN A 49 -35.59 -16.61 -41.01
N LEU A 50 -35.41 -17.60 -40.14
CA LEU A 50 -36.43 -18.31 -39.36
C LEU A 50 -37.29 -17.37 -38.51
N LEU A 51 -36.76 -16.22 -38.09
CA LEU A 51 -37.54 -15.19 -37.40
C LEU A 51 -38.57 -14.49 -38.29
N ASN A 52 -38.35 -14.49 -39.61
CA ASN A 52 -39.25 -13.92 -40.61
C ASN A 52 -40.14 -14.99 -41.26
N VAL A 53 -39.58 -16.19 -41.49
CA VAL A 53 -40.29 -17.34 -42.09
C VAL A 53 -41.21 -18.02 -41.07
N GLY A 54 -40.84 -18.01 -39.79
CA GLY A 54 -41.46 -18.83 -38.75
C GLY A 54 -40.91 -20.27 -38.70
N PRO A 55 -41.34 -21.06 -37.70
CA PRO A 55 -40.90 -22.45 -37.57
C PRO A 55 -41.31 -23.29 -38.79
N VAL A 56 -40.39 -24.12 -39.28
CA VAL A 56 -40.64 -25.06 -40.39
C VAL A 56 -40.56 -26.48 -39.87
N THR A 57 -41.67 -27.21 -39.93
CA THR A 57 -41.75 -28.62 -39.54
C THR A 57 -41.99 -29.51 -40.75
N ALA A 58 -41.11 -30.48 -40.97
CA ALA A 58 -41.28 -31.45 -42.05
C ALA A 58 -40.55 -32.77 -41.79
N GLY A 59 -40.87 -33.78 -42.59
CA GLY A 59 -40.05 -34.98 -42.68
C GLY A 59 -38.66 -34.64 -43.25
N VAL A 60 -37.63 -35.30 -42.73
CA VAL A 60 -36.24 -35.05 -43.11
C VAL A 60 -35.77 -36.11 -44.11
N VAL A 61 -35.11 -35.65 -45.18
CA VAL A 61 -34.54 -36.52 -46.22
C VAL A 61 -33.10 -36.11 -46.52
N TYR A 62 -32.30 -37.03 -47.05
CA TYR A 62 -30.96 -36.70 -47.54
C TYR A 62 -31.03 -36.20 -48.99
N TYR A 63 -30.24 -35.19 -49.35
CA TYR A 63 -30.15 -34.76 -50.75
C TYR A 63 -29.41 -35.79 -51.60
N ASP A 64 -29.99 -36.30 -52.69
CA ASP A 64 -29.35 -37.27 -53.59
C ASP A 64 -28.84 -36.62 -54.89
N ASP A 65 -27.51 -36.54 -55.08
CA ASP A 65 -26.83 -35.81 -56.17
C ASP A 65 -26.77 -36.54 -57.53
N ALA A 66 -27.40 -37.71 -57.70
CA ALA A 66 -27.36 -38.55 -58.92
C ALA A 66 -26.00 -39.15 -59.31
N ALA A 67 -24.90 -38.42 -59.08
CA ALA A 67 -23.56 -38.71 -59.58
C ALA A 67 -22.51 -38.95 -58.48
N GLY A 68 -22.91 -39.03 -57.20
CA GLY A 68 -21.98 -39.33 -56.11
C GLY A 68 -22.66 -39.49 -54.74
N THR A 69 -22.00 -40.22 -53.84
CA THR A 69 -22.42 -40.43 -52.44
C THR A 69 -22.10 -39.25 -51.53
N ALA A 70 -21.84 -38.06 -52.09
CA ALA A 70 -21.35 -36.90 -51.36
C ALA A 70 -22.47 -36.10 -50.69
N HIS A 71 -23.69 -36.12 -51.25
CA HIS A 71 -24.88 -35.42 -50.72
C HIS A 71 -24.63 -33.92 -50.48
N GLU A 72 -23.93 -33.28 -51.41
CA GLU A 72 -23.44 -31.91 -51.34
C GLU A 72 -24.35 -30.90 -52.06
N ALA A 73 -25.31 -31.33 -52.90
CA ALA A 73 -26.22 -30.44 -53.64
C ALA A 73 -25.50 -29.44 -54.57
N CYS A 74 -24.38 -29.84 -55.17
CA CYS A 74 -23.59 -28.94 -56.03
C CYS A 74 -24.05 -28.93 -57.49
N ASN A 75 -24.71 -29.99 -57.97
CA ASN A 75 -24.88 -30.26 -59.40
C ASN A 75 -26.32 -30.11 -59.93
N GLY A 76 -27.20 -29.38 -59.23
CA GLY A 76 -28.53 -29.03 -59.75
C GLY A 76 -29.69 -29.65 -58.97
N ALA A 77 -30.57 -30.40 -59.63
CA ALA A 77 -31.76 -31.00 -59.01
C ALA A 77 -31.45 -32.40 -58.43
N PRO A 78 -32.08 -32.80 -57.31
CA PRO A 78 -31.86 -34.12 -56.72
C PRO A 78 -32.56 -35.22 -57.52
N VAL A 79 -32.12 -36.47 -57.33
CA VAL A 79 -32.79 -37.66 -57.89
C VAL A 79 -34.01 -38.05 -57.08
N ASN A 80 -33.96 -37.84 -55.76
CA ASN A 80 -35.06 -38.14 -54.87
C ASN A 80 -36.02 -36.95 -54.75
N SER A 81 -37.31 -37.23 -54.50
CA SER A 81 -38.29 -36.18 -54.24
C SER A 81 -38.06 -35.55 -52.85
N ILE A 82 -37.81 -34.25 -52.84
CA ILE A 82 -37.59 -33.46 -51.62
C ILE A 82 -38.66 -32.36 -51.42
N THR A 83 -39.69 -32.35 -52.25
CA THR A 83 -40.77 -31.36 -52.19
C THR A 83 -41.44 -31.34 -50.81
N GLY A 84 -41.44 -30.17 -50.16
CA GLY A 84 -42.00 -29.96 -48.83
C GLY A 84 -41.24 -30.66 -47.70
N LYS A 85 -40.01 -31.15 -47.93
CA LYS A 85 -39.17 -31.80 -46.92
C LYS A 85 -38.09 -30.87 -46.38
N ILE A 86 -37.61 -31.14 -45.17
CA ILE A 86 -36.35 -30.58 -44.69
C ILE A 86 -35.23 -31.47 -45.22
N VAL A 87 -34.18 -30.88 -45.77
CA VAL A 87 -33.15 -31.63 -46.49
C VAL A 87 -31.82 -31.57 -45.77
N LEU A 88 -31.23 -32.72 -45.48
CA LEU A 88 -29.84 -32.83 -45.02
C LEU A 88 -28.91 -32.62 -46.22
N ILE A 89 -27.88 -31.78 -46.06
CA ILE A 89 -26.85 -31.54 -47.07
C ILE A 89 -25.49 -31.50 -46.38
N ASN A 90 -24.48 -32.12 -46.97
CA ASN A 90 -23.10 -32.03 -46.48
C ASN A 90 -22.41 -30.75 -46.92
N ARG A 91 -21.70 -30.13 -45.98
CA ARG A 91 -20.70 -29.12 -46.31
C ARG A 91 -19.59 -29.77 -47.14
N GLY A 92 -19.16 -29.08 -48.19
CA GLY A 92 -18.18 -29.62 -49.13
C GLY A 92 -17.67 -28.55 -50.07
N ASN A 93 -17.56 -28.86 -51.36
CA ASN A 93 -16.69 -28.13 -52.28
C ASN A 93 -17.35 -26.92 -52.97
N CYS A 94 -18.68 -26.82 -52.98
CA CYS A 94 -19.40 -25.68 -53.56
C CYS A 94 -19.94 -24.70 -52.51
N ASN A 95 -20.21 -23.46 -52.94
CA ASN A 95 -20.72 -22.39 -52.10
C ASN A 95 -22.06 -22.75 -51.44
N PHE A 96 -22.27 -22.31 -50.21
CA PHE A 96 -23.51 -22.56 -49.47
C PHE A 96 -24.75 -22.05 -50.22
N THR A 97 -24.69 -20.86 -50.82
CA THR A 97 -25.81 -20.30 -51.60
C THR A 97 -26.26 -21.23 -52.72
N VAL A 98 -25.33 -21.87 -53.45
CA VAL A 98 -25.64 -22.83 -54.52
C VAL A 98 -26.39 -24.04 -53.96
N LYS A 99 -25.91 -24.60 -52.84
CA LYS A 99 -26.51 -25.76 -52.18
C LYS A 99 -27.96 -25.48 -51.76
N ILE A 100 -28.19 -24.34 -51.10
CA ILE A 100 -29.52 -23.96 -50.61
C ILE A 100 -30.45 -23.61 -51.78
N LEU A 101 -29.96 -22.91 -52.80
CA LEU A 101 -30.75 -22.56 -53.98
C LEU A 101 -31.19 -23.80 -54.76
N ASN A 102 -30.31 -24.81 -54.88
CA ASN A 102 -30.66 -26.10 -55.50
C ASN A 102 -31.77 -26.83 -54.74
N ALA A 103 -31.69 -26.88 -53.41
CA ALA A 103 -32.75 -27.45 -52.57
C ALA A 103 -34.08 -26.65 -52.71
N GLN A 104 -34.00 -25.32 -52.74
CA GLN A 104 -35.15 -24.44 -52.94
C GLN A 104 -35.83 -24.64 -54.29
N ASN A 105 -35.05 -24.72 -55.38
CA ASN A 105 -35.57 -24.93 -56.73
C ASN A 105 -36.25 -26.30 -56.86
N ALA A 106 -35.81 -27.28 -56.08
CA ALA A 106 -36.46 -28.58 -55.92
C ALA A 106 -37.61 -28.60 -54.89
N GLN A 107 -38.03 -27.41 -54.44
CA GLN A 107 -39.17 -27.17 -53.55
C GLN A 107 -39.02 -27.76 -52.14
N ALA A 108 -37.79 -27.82 -51.61
CA ALA A 108 -37.57 -28.12 -50.19
C ALA A 108 -38.27 -27.11 -49.29
N ALA A 109 -38.68 -27.55 -48.10
CA ALA A 109 -39.21 -26.67 -47.05
C ALA A 109 -38.11 -25.96 -46.25
N GLY A 110 -36.92 -26.56 -46.16
CA GLY A 110 -35.77 -26.01 -45.45
C GLY A 110 -34.55 -26.93 -45.54
N VAL A 111 -33.40 -26.47 -45.04
CA VAL A 111 -32.14 -27.22 -45.10
C VAL A 111 -31.47 -27.33 -43.73
N ILE A 112 -30.94 -28.51 -43.44
CA ILE A 112 -29.97 -28.75 -42.37
C ILE A 112 -28.63 -29.08 -43.03
N MET A 113 -27.69 -28.15 -42.95
CA MET A 113 -26.31 -28.33 -43.39
C MET A 113 -25.51 -29.06 -42.32
N ILE A 114 -24.77 -30.09 -42.70
CA ILE A 114 -23.92 -30.86 -41.81
C ILE A 114 -22.49 -30.35 -41.95
N ASN A 115 -21.89 -29.91 -40.83
CA ASN A 115 -20.48 -29.51 -40.83
C ASN A 115 -19.59 -30.73 -41.15
N ASN A 116 -18.58 -30.53 -41.98
CA ASN A 116 -17.68 -31.59 -42.45
C ASN A 116 -16.40 -31.71 -41.60
N VAL A 117 -16.23 -30.85 -40.60
CA VAL A 117 -15.16 -30.88 -39.60
C VAL A 117 -15.77 -31.00 -38.19
N PRO A 118 -15.04 -31.54 -37.20
CA PRO A 118 -15.55 -31.75 -35.84
C PRO A 118 -15.71 -30.46 -35.02
N ASP A 119 -15.40 -29.29 -35.59
CA ASP A 119 -15.52 -27.99 -34.93
C ASP A 119 -16.98 -27.50 -34.81
N ALA A 120 -17.16 -26.44 -34.03
CA ALA A 120 -18.45 -25.79 -33.86
C ALA A 120 -19.06 -25.37 -35.21
N PRO A 121 -20.40 -25.46 -35.38
CA PRO A 121 -21.07 -24.97 -36.58
C PRO A 121 -20.77 -23.49 -36.82
N ILE A 122 -20.69 -23.10 -38.10
CA ILE A 122 -20.39 -21.73 -38.51
C ILE A 122 -21.61 -21.10 -39.18
N ILE A 123 -21.65 -19.77 -39.20
CA ILE A 123 -22.59 -19.05 -40.06
C ILE A 123 -22.22 -19.35 -41.51
N MET A 124 -23.17 -19.92 -42.25
CA MET A 124 -22.99 -20.20 -43.67
C MET A 124 -22.89 -18.89 -44.44
N GLY A 125 -21.73 -18.64 -45.05
CA GLY A 125 -21.44 -17.40 -45.77
C GLY A 125 -21.99 -17.37 -47.21
N GLY A 126 -22.09 -16.16 -47.75
CA GLY A 126 -22.62 -15.85 -49.10
C GLY A 126 -23.90 -15.01 -49.04
N THR A 127 -24.20 -14.27 -50.10
CA THR A 127 -25.42 -13.45 -50.22
C THR A 127 -26.16 -13.82 -51.49
N ASP A 128 -27.43 -14.16 -51.35
CA ASP A 128 -28.36 -14.40 -52.47
C ASP A 128 -29.78 -14.11 -51.98
N ASN A 129 -30.30 -12.94 -52.35
CA ASN A 129 -31.60 -12.46 -51.90
C ASN A 129 -32.78 -13.25 -52.51
N THR A 130 -32.54 -14.15 -53.46
CA THR A 130 -33.58 -15.03 -54.03
C THR A 130 -33.86 -16.25 -53.16
N ILE A 131 -33.01 -16.54 -52.18
CA ILE A 131 -33.21 -17.62 -51.21
C ILE A 131 -34.24 -17.17 -50.16
N THR A 132 -35.27 -18.00 -49.97
CA THR A 132 -36.40 -17.79 -49.06
C THR A 132 -36.62 -18.96 -48.11
N ILE A 133 -36.08 -20.16 -48.38
CA ILE A 133 -36.18 -21.29 -47.45
C ILE A 133 -35.15 -21.17 -46.32
N PRO A 134 -35.52 -21.50 -45.07
CA PRO A 134 -34.59 -21.44 -43.96
C PRO A 134 -33.52 -22.53 -44.06
N ALA A 135 -32.32 -22.20 -43.63
CA ALA A 135 -31.18 -23.09 -43.67
C ALA A 135 -30.34 -22.91 -42.40
N VAL A 136 -30.09 -24.01 -41.70
CA VAL A 136 -29.31 -24.05 -40.47
C VAL A 136 -28.17 -25.05 -40.59
N MET A 137 -27.07 -24.83 -39.88
CA MET A 137 -25.94 -25.75 -39.81
C MET A 137 -25.89 -26.43 -38.44
N VAL A 138 -25.67 -27.74 -38.44
CA VAL A 138 -25.43 -28.55 -37.23
C VAL A 138 -24.02 -29.12 -37.22
N SER A 139 -23.59 -29.58 -36.05
CA SER A 139 -22.27 -30.22 -35.89
C SER A 139 -22.16 -31.52 -36.71
N GLN A 140 -20.95 -31.97 -36.98
CA GLN A 140 -20.71 -33.26 -37.63
C GLN A 140 -21.36 -34.42 -36.85
N ALA A 141 -21.25 -34.40 -35.52
CA ALA A 141 -21.84 -35.43 -34.65
C ALA A 141 -23.37 -35.43 -34.71
N THR A 142 -24.00 -34.25 -34.64
CA THR A 142 -25.46 -34.12 -34.81
C THR A 142 -25.90 -34.60 -36.19
N GLY A 143 -25.18 -34.21 -37.26
CA GLY A 143 -25.47 -34.67 -38.61
C GLY A 143 -25.44 -36.18 -38.75
N ALA A 144 -24.42 -36.85 -38.18
CA ALA A 144 -24.33 -38.31 -38.19
C ALA A 144 -25.51 -38.97 -37.46
N LEU A 145 -25.95 -38.42 -36.32
CA LEU A 145 -27.14 -38.90 -35.60
C LEU A 145 -28.41 -38.78 -36.44
N LEU A 146 -28.61 -37.65 -37.13
CA LEU A 146 -29.77 -37.44 -38.00
C LEU A 146 -29.75 -38.39 -39.21
N ILE A 147 -28.60 -38.55 -39.87
CA ILE A 147 -28.45 -39.47 -41.02
C ILE A 147 -28.84 -40.90 -40.62
N ALA A 148 -28.41 -41.38 -39.45
CA ALA A 148 -28.71 -42.71 -38.96
C ALA A 148 -30.22 -42.98 -38.74
N GLN A 149 -31.05 -41.94 -38.68
CA GLN A 149 -32.49 -42.02 -38.41
C GLN A 149 -33.38 -41.73 -39.63
N LEU A 150 -32.80 -41.44 -40.81
CA LEU A 150 -33.57 -41.14 -42.03
C LEU A 150 -34.57 -42.24 -42.40
N GLY A 151 -34.22 -43.51 -42.18
CA GLY A 151 -35.11 -44.65 -42.42
C GLY A 151 -36.22 -44.86 -41.38
N ASN A 152 -36.15 -44.14 -40.25
CA ASN A 152 -37.04 -44.32 -39.09
C ASN A 152 -38.10 -43.21 -38.98
N GLY A 153 -38.43 -42.55 -40.09
CA GLY A 153 -39.46 -41.50 -40.13
C GLY A 153 -39.01 -40.19 -39.46
N LEU A 154 -37.73 -39.81 -39.63
CA LEU A 154 -37.17 -38.58 -39.07
C LEU A 154 -38.03 -37.36 -39.43
N ASN A 155 -38.48 -36.65 -38.41
CA ASN A 155 -39.25 -35.42 -38.52
C ASN A 155 -38.64 -34.37 -37.60
N ALA A 156 -38.42 -33.17 -38.14
CA ALA A 156 -37.78 -32.09 -37.40
C ALA A 156 -38.49 -30.76 -37.60
N THR A 157 -38.28 -29.85 -36.67
CA THR A 157 -38.71 -28.46 -36.70
C THR A 157 -37.48 -27.56 -36.68
N LEU A 158 -37.27 -26.79 -37.74
CA LEU A 158 -36.31 -25.69 -37.75
C LEU A 158 -36.99 -24.49 -37.12
N SER A 159 -36.39 -23.90 -36.09
CA SER A 159 -36.96 -22.72 -35.46
C SER A 159 -35.90 -21.80 -34.89
N ARG A 160 -36.28 -20.53 -34.80
CA ARG A 160 -35.56 -19.50 -34.07
C ARG A 160 -36.59 -18.66 -33.33
N LYS A 161 -36.31 -18.29 -32.09
CA LYS A 161 -37.23 -17.54 -31.26
C LYS A 161 -36.56 -16.27 -30.76
N ARG A 162 -37.35 -15.23 -30.65
CA ARG A 162 -36.99 -14.03 -29.90
C ARG A 162 -37.19 -14.31 -28.41
N VAL A 163 -36.16 -14.02 -27.63
CA VAL A 163 -36.17 -14.12 -26.17
C VAL A 163 -36.34 -12.72 -25.60
N ASP A 164 -37.22 -12.56 -24.63
CA ASP A 164 -37.47 -11.25 -24.03
C ASP A 164 -36.37 -10.89 -23.04
N GLY A 165 -35.57 -9.86 -23.35
CA GLY A 165 -34.49 -9.40 -22.48
C GLY A 165 -34.96 -8.90 -21.10
N ASP A 166 -36.24 -8.57 -20.96
CA ASP A 166 -36.85 -8.16 -19.68
C ASP A 166 -36.84 -9.26 -18.62
N LEU A 167 -36.74 -10.52 -19.05
CA LEU A 167 -36.71 -11.69 -18.17
C LEU A 167 -35.29 -12.05 -17.72
N ASP A 168 -34.26 -11.38 -18.24
CA ASP A 168 -32.88 -11.52 -17.79
C ASP A 168 -32.52 -10.40 -16.79
N ASN A 169 -32.55 -10.74 -15.49
CA ASN A 169 -32.18 -9.79 -14.44
C ASN A 169 -30.77 -9.20 -14.60
N GLY A 170 -29.85 -9.93 -15.25
CA GLY A 170 -28.51 -9.43 -15.54
C GLY A 170 -28.53 -8.27 -16.54
N ILE A 171 -29.32 -8.41 -17.62
CA ILE A 171 -29.46 -7.37 -18.64
C ILE A 171 -30.19 -6.15 -18.06
N VAL A 172 -31.32 -6.34 -17.39
CA VAL A 172 -32.06 -5.22 -16.78
C VAL A 172 -31.18 -4.44 -15.80
N SER A 173 -30.40 -5.15 -14.99
CA SER A 173 -29.46 -4.53 -14.05
C SER A 173 -28.37 -3.77 -14.81
N HIS A 174 -27.69 -4.41 -15.76
CA HIS A 174 -26.65 -3.79 -16.60
C HIS A 174 -27.11 -2.44 -17.16
N GLU A 175 -28.27 -2.43 -17.81
CA GLU A 175 -28.81 -1.22 -18.43
C GLU A 175 -29.13 -0.15 -17.38
N PHE A 176 -29.68 -0.52 -16.23
CA PHE A 176 -29.97 0.44 -15.15
C PHE A 176 -28.69 1.09 -14.63
N PHE A 177 -27.60 0.32 -14.53
CA PHE A 177 -26.33 0.78 -13.98
C PHE A 177 -25.50 1.62 -14.96
N HIS A 178 -25.85 1.67 -16.25
CA HIS A 178 -25.45 2.79 -17.12
C HIS A 178 -26.00 4.12 -16.61
N GLY A 179 -27.25 4.12 -16.13
CA GLY A 179 -27.86 5.29 -15.48
C GLY A 179 -27.07 5.76 -14.27
N VAL A 180 -26.69 4.83 -13.40
CA VAL A 180 -25.93 5.12 -12.17
C VAL A 180 -24.53 5.66 -12.51
N SER A 181 -23.75 4.95 -13.32
CA SER A 181 -22.38 5.34 -13.64
C SER A 181 -22.29 6.68 -14.37
N ASN A 182 -23.17 6.94 -15.34
CA ASN A 182 -23.23 8.23 -16.05
C ASN A 182 -23.70 9.39 -15.17
N ARG A 183 -24.56 9.16 -14.16
CA ARG A 183 -24.99 10.22 -13.23
C ARG A 183 -23.95 10.54 -12.16
N LEU A 184 -23.20 9.55 -11.71
CA LEU A 184 -22.19 9.74 -10.65
C LEU A 184 -20.89 10.33 -11.21
N THR A 185 -20.45 9.88 -12.38
CA THR A 185 -19.18 10.34 -12.98
C THR A 185 -19.29 11.77 -13.48
N GLY A 186 -18.45 12.67 -12.98
CA GLY A 186 -18.49 14.09 -13.33
C GLY A 186 -19.70 14.86 -12.75
N GLY A 187 -20.55 14.18 -11.99
CA GLY A 187 -21.69 14.76 -11.28
C GLY A 187 -23.01 14.78 -12.07
N PRO A 188 -24.14 14.95 -11.37
CA PRO A 188 -25.48 14.72 -11.92
C PRO A 188 -25.88 15.64 -13.09
N ALA A 189 -25.23 16.80 -13.21
CA ALA A 189 -25.46 17.76 -14.30
C ALA A 189 -24.73 17.39 -15.61
N GLN A 190 -23.78 16.44 -15.58
CA GLN A 190 -22.95 16.07 -16.72
C GLN A 190 -23.05 14.56 -16.99
N SER A 191 -23.82 14.18 -18.01
CA SER A 191 -24.09 12.77 -18.35
C SER A 191 -23.24 12.21 -19.49
N GLY A 192 -22.35 13.02 -20.07
CA GLY A 192 -21.48 12.62 -21.18
C GLY A 192 -20.07 12.16 -20.78
N CYS A 193 -19.82 11.92 -19.49
CA CYS A 193 -18.47 11.70 -19.00
C CYS A 193 -17.87 10.32 -19.30
N LEU A 194 -18.64 9.38 -19.85
CA LEU A 194 -18.23 8.00 -20.12
C LEU A 194 -18.35 7.67 -21.61
N ALA A 195 -17.99 8.62 -22.47
CA ALA A 195 -18.03 8.48 -23.92
C ALA A 195 -16.64 8.34 -24.57
N ASN A 196 -15.57 8.33 -23.76
CA ASN A 196 -14.19 8.21 -24.22
C ASN A 196 -13.79 6.76 -24.50
N ALA A 197 -12.67 6.53 -25.19
CA ALA A 197 -12.29 5.19 -25.64
C ALA A 197 -11.96 4.24 -24.48
N GLU A 198 -11.30 4.72 -23.43
CA GLU A 198 -10.84 3.90 -22.29
C GLU A 198 -11.81 3.92 -21.09
N GLN A 199 -13.08 4.18 -21.33
CA GLN A 199 -14.09 4.34 -20.28
C GLN A 199 -14.52 3.01 -19.65
N GLY A 200 -14.81 3.01 -18.35
CA GLY A 200 -15.21 1.81 -17.58
C GLY A 200 -16.72 1.49 -17.56
N GLY A 201 -17.54 2.20 -18.34
CA GLY A 201 -19.02 2.17 -18.37
C GLY A 201 -19.64 0.79 -18.46
N GLU A 202 -19.28 0.05 -19.50
CA GLU A 202 -19.77 -1.33 -19.70
C GLU A 202 -19.33 -2.24 -18.56
N GLY A 203 -18.10 -2.06 -18.06
CA GLY A 203 -17.56 -2.85 -16.97
C GLY A 203 -18.22 -2.57 -15.62
N TRP A 204 -18.60 -1.32 -15.34
CA TRP A 204 -19.37 -1.01 -14.13
C TRP A 204 -20.75 -1.66 -14.18
N SER A 205 -21.43 -1.59 -15.33
CA SER A 205 -22.76 -2.17 -15.51
C SER A 205 -22.76 -3.69 -15.32
N ASP A 206 -21.79 -4.40 -15.92
CA ASP A 206 -21.60 -5.83 -15.69
C ASP A 206 -21.27 -6.14 -14.22
N TYR A 207 -20.38 -5.34 -13.60
CA TYR A 207 -20.03 -5.52 -12.19
C TYR A 207 -21.25 -5.43 -11.28
N PHE A 208 -22.11 -4.41 -11.47
CA PHE A 208 -23.32 -4.32 -10.66
C PHE A 208 -24.31 -5.45 -10.96
N ALA A 209 -24.45 -5.86 -12.22
CA ALA A 209 -25.25 -7.03 -12.59
C ALA A 209 -24.77 -8.28 -11.84
N LEU A 210 -23.45 -8.52 -11.76
CA LEU A 210 -22.88 -9.59 -10.94
C LEU A 210 -23.24 -9.43 -9.46
N MET A 211 -23.06 -8.23 -8.90
CA MET A 211 -23.34 -7.97 -7.49
C MET A 211 -24.80 -8.24 -7.13
N VAL A 212 -25.77 -7.79 -7.92
CA VAL A 212 -27.20 -7.93 -7.59
C VAL A 212 -27.78 -9.31 -7.95
N THR A 213 -27.18 -10.03 -8.90
CA THR A 213 -27.63 -11.39 -9.27
C THR A 213 -26.93 -12.49 -8.48
N THR A 214 -25.89 -12.17 -7.70
CA THR A 214 -25.26 -13.12 -6.78
C THR A 214 -26.17 -13.39 -5.59
N ASN A 215 -26.44 -14.66 -5.30
CA ASN A 215 -27.13 -15.04 -4.07
C ASN A 215 -26.17 -15.00 -2.88
N TRP A 216 -26.01 -13.83 -2.28
CA TRP A 216 -25.09 -13.62 -1.16
C TRP A 216 -25.46 -14.39 0.11
N ALA A 217 -26.73 -14.80 0.26
CA ALA A 217 -27.16 -15.59 1.42
C ALA A 217 -26.55 -17.02 1.43
N THR A 218 -26.14 -17.52 0.26
CA THR A 218 -25.55 -18.86 0.10
C THR A 218 -24.11 -18.83 -0.40
N ALA A 219 -23.53 -17.64 -0.60
CA ALA A 219 -22.16 -17.50 -1.10
C ALA A 219 -21.12 -17.89 -0.03
N SER A 220 -20.05 -18.56 -0.45
CA SER A 220 -18.87 -18.88 0.35
C SER A 220 -17.72 -17.92 0.03
N LEU A 221 -16.76 -17.78 0.95
CA LEU A 221 -15.55 -16.95 0.79
C LEU A 221 -14.68 -17.35 -0.42
N THR A 222 -14.88 -18.54 -0.98
CA THR A 222 -14.12 -19.12 -2.10
C THR A 222 -14.79 -18.98 -3.47
N ASP A 223 -16.03 -18.49 -3.52
CA ASP A 223 -16.85 -18.56 -4.73
C ASP A 223 -16.42 -17.59 -5.84
N GLY A 224 -15.46 -16.70 -5.58
CA GLY A 224 -14.94 -15.78 -6.59
C GLY A 224 -14.36 -16.47 -7.82
N SER A 225 -13.89 -17.70 -7.67
CA SER A 225 -13.34 -18.53 -8.77
C SER A 225 -14.43 -19.16 -9.65
N ILE A 226 -15.68 -19.21 -9.19
CA ILE A 226 -16.79 -19.81 -9.94
C ILE A 226 -17.08 -18.94 -11.18
N PRO A 227 -17.10 -19.52 -12.40
CA PRO A 227 -17.41 -18.77 -13.62
C PRO A 227 -18.80 -18.13 -13.58
N ARG A 228 -18.87 -16.82 -13.87
CA ARG A 228 -20.11 -16.05 -13.91
C ARG A 228 -20.33 -15.41 -15.28
N PRO A 229 -21.15 -16.04 -16.15
CA PRO A 229 -21.48 -15.51 -17.47
C PRO A 229 -22.52 -14.39 -17.40
N ILE A 230 -22.60 -13.58 -18.46
CA ILE A 230 -23.63 -12.55 -18.65
C ILE A 230 -24.58 -12.98 -19.77
N ALA A 231 -25.89 -12.77 -19.55
CA ALA A 231 -26.96 -12.91 -20.54
C ALA A 231 -27.22 -14.33 -21.08
N ASN A 232 -26.90 -15.40 -20.34
CA ASN A 232 -27.17 -16.78 -20.77
C ASN A 232 -28.62 -17.02 -21.16
N TYR A 233 -29.57 -16.46 -20.41
CA TYR A 233 -30.99 -16.60 -20.72
C TYR A 233 -31.33 -15.99 -22.08
N ALA A 234 -30.88 -14.76 -22.35
CA ALA A 234 -31.19 -14.04 -23.59
C ALA A 234 -30.63 -14.75 -24.84
N VAL A 235 -29.55 -15.51 -24.71
CA VAL A 235 -28.98 -16.34 -25.78
C VAL A 235 -29.33 -17.83 -25.64
N SER A 236 -30.34 -18.17 -24.82
CA SER A 236 -30.85 -19.53 -24.62
C SER A 236 -29.78 -20.58 -24.27
N LEU A 237 -28.76 -20.16 -23.52
CA LEU A 237 -27.72 -21.04 -22.98
C LEU A 237 -28.11 -21.55 -21.59
N PRO A 238 -27.62 -22.73 -21.17
CA PRO A 238 -27.78 -23.20 -19.80
C PRO A 238 -27.10 -22.22 -18.82
N THR A 239 -27.41 -22.32 -17.53
CA THR A 239 -26.79 -21.46 -16.49
C THR A 239 -25.26 -21.55 -16.44
N THR A 240 -24.68 -22.65 -16.96
CA THR A 240 -23.23 -22.89 -17.08
C THR A 240 -22.64 -22.50 -18.44
N GLY A 241 -23.43 -21.96 -19.38
CA GLY A 241 -22.95 -21.51 -20.68
C GLY A 241 -22.04 -20.27 -20.60
N SER A 242 -21.35 -19.96 -21.68
CA SER A 242 -20.32 -18.90 -21.72
C SER A 242 -20.87 -17.46 -21.71
N GLY A 243 -22.15 -17.27 -22.07
CA GLY A 243 -22.76 -15.95 -22.17
C GLY A 243 -22.32 -15.18 -23.41
N ILE A 244 -22.45 -13.85 -23.35
CA ILE A 244 -22.17 -12.95 -24.48
C ILE A 244 -20.84 -12.21 -24.38
N ARG A 245 -20.11 -12.38 -23.28
CA ARG A 245 -18.77 -11.81 -23.06
C ARG A 245 -17.70 -12.78 -23.57
N ASN A 246 -16.48 -12.29 -23.82
CA ASN A 246 -15.39 -13.14 -24.30
C ASN A 246 -15.03 -14.23 -23.30
N TYR A 247 -15.10 -13.91 -22.00
CA TYR A 247 -14.87 -14.85 -20.91
C TYR A 247 -15.90 -14.64 -19.78
N PRO A 248 -16.36 -15.70 -19.10
CA PRO A 248 -17.10 -15.56 -17.85
C PRO A 248 -16.27 -14.80 -16.81
N TYR A 249 -16.91 -14.03 -15.93
CA TYR A 249 -16.20 -13.37 -14.84
C TYR A 249 -15.80 -14.38 -13.77
N SER A 250 -14.53 -14.35 -13.38
CA SER A 250 -13.96 -15.22 -12.35
C SER A 250 -12.66 -14.62 -11.84
N THR A 251 -12.32 -14.89 -10.57
CA THR A 251 -11.00 -14.61 -10.01
C THR A 251 -9.95 -15.65 -10.42
N ASP A 252 -10.34 -16.73 -11.09
CA ASP A 252 -9.40 -17.66 -11.70
C ASP A 252 -8.93 -17.12 -13.06
N ILE A 253 -7.62 -16.85 -13.18
CA ILE A 253 -7.01 -16.31 -14.40
C ILE A 253 -7.06 -17.31 -15.56
N ALA A 254 -7.19 -18.62 -15.26
CA ALA A 254 -7.36 -19.64 -16.29
C ALA A 254 -8.77 -19.60 -16.91
N VAL A 255 -9.79 -19.18 -16.14
CA VAL A 255 -11.16 -19.00 -16.62
C VAL A 255 -11.32 -17.66 -17.35
N ASN A 256 -10.76 -16.59 -16.77
CA ASN A 256 -10.78 -15.26 -17.35
C ASN A 256 -9.36 -14.69 -17.40
N PRO A 257 -8.65 -14.76 -18.54
CA PRO A 257 -7.27 -14.32 -18.65
C PRO A 257 -7.12 -12.81 -18.90
N LEU A 258 -8.22 -12.05 -18.94
CA LEU A 258 -8.18 -10.65 -19.34
C LEU A 258 -7.40 -9.80 -18.33
N THR A 259 -6.49 -9.00 -18.87
CA THR A 259 -5.68 -7.99 -18.18
C THR A 259 -5.70 -6.70 -18.97
N TYR A 260 -5.22 -5.62 -18.35
CA TYR A 260 -5.10 -4.33 -19.00
C TYR A 260 -4.36 -4.39 -20.33
N ALA A 261 -3.29 -5.21 -20.41
CA ALA A 261 -2.49 -5.40 -21.63
C ALA A 261 -3.26 -6.01 -22.81
N ASN A 262 -4.44 -6.59 -22.59
CA ASN A 262 -5.28 -7.12 -23.67
C ASN A 262 -6.12 -6.04 -24.35
N MET A 263 -6.31 -4.88 -23.72
CA MET A 263 -7.12 -3.79 -24.26
C MET A 263 -6.57 -3.30 -25.59
N GLY A 264 -7.42 -3.18 -26.61
CA GLY A 264 -7.00 -2.74 -27.94
C GLY A 264 -6.18 -3.77 -28.74
N VAL A 265 -5.97 -4.98 -28.22
CA VAL A 265 -5.17 -6.03 -28.86
C VAL A 265 -6.07 -7.16 -29.35
N ASN A 266 -5.81 -7.70 -30.56
CA ASN A 266 -6.55 -8.84 -31.12
C ASN A 266 -6.40 -10.09 -30.21
N PRO A 267 -7.48 -10.82 -29.88
CA PRO A 267 -8.85 -10.70 -30.43
C PRO A 267 -9.80 -9.76 -29.68
N ILE A 268 -9.36 -9.13 -28.59
CA ILE A 268 -10.22 -8.28 -27.75
C ILE A 268 -10.54 -6.95 -28.44
N GLY A 269 -9.56 -6.29 -29.07
CA GLY A 269 -9.79 -5.03 -29.80
C GLY A 269 -10.26 -3.88 -28.91
N THR A 270 -10.90 -2.87 -29.52
CA THR A 270 -11.22 -1.56 -28.89
C THR A 270 -12.72 -1.32 -28.71
N GLU A 271 -13.55 -2.35 -28.86
CA GLU A 271 -15.00 -2.22 -28.68
C GLU A 271 -15.31 -2.00 -27.19
N SER A 272 -16.27 -1.13 -26.89
CA SER A 272 -16.60 -0.70 -25.52
C SER A 272 -16.95 -1.83 -24.55
N HIS A 273 -17.67 -2.86 -24.97
CA HIS A 273 -17.99 -4.01 -24.11
C HIS A 273 -16.72 -4.83 -23.84
N ASN A 274 -15.90 -5.08 -24.86
CA ASN A 274 -14.62 -5.79 -24.72
C ASN A 274 -13.67 -5.06 -23.74
N ILE A 275 -13.64 -3.73 -23.78
CA ILE A 275 -12.92 -2.89 -22.81
C ILE A 275 -13.53 -3.04 -21.40
N GLY A 276 -14.86 -2.96 -21.32
CA GLY A 276 -15.61 -3.14 -20.07
C GLY A 276 -15.33 -4.46 -19.35
N GLU A 277 -15.13 -5.56 -20.09
CA GLU A 277 -14.81 -6.87 -19.51
C GLU A 277 -13.54 -6.86 -18.66
N ILE A 278 -12.50 -6.14 -19.11
CA ILE A 278 -11.24 -6.01 -18.36
C ILE A 278 -11.47 -5.25 -17.05
N TRP A 279 -12.26 -4.17 -17.11
CA TRP A 279 -12.57 -3.35 -15.95
C TRP A 279 -13.42 -4.12 -14.92
N CYS A 280 -14.48 -4.78 -15.37
CA CYS A 280 -15.34 -5.60 -14.51
C CYS A 280 -14.54 -6.74 -13.86
N ALA A 281 -13.64 -7.41 -14.60
CA ALA A 281 -12.80 -8.45 -14.04
C ALA A 281 -11.93 -7.94 -12.87
N ALA A 282 -11.38 -6.73 -12.96
CA ALA A 282 -10.62 -6.13 -11.86
C ALA A 282 -11.48 -5.76 -10.65
N LEU A 283 -12.70 -5.25 -10.88
CA LEU A 283 -13.64 -5.00 -9.79
C LEU A 283 -14.09 -6.30 -9.10
N TRP A 284 -14.27 -7.38 -9.86
CA TRP A 284 -14.61 -8.69 -9.31
C TRP A 284 -13.47 -9.26 -8.44
N GLU A 285 -12.23 -9.16 -8.91
CA GLU A 285 -11.03 -9.48 -8.11
C GLU A 285 -10.97 -8.66 -6.82
N MET A 286 -11.28 -7.36 -6.91
CA MET A 286 -11.26 -6.46 -5.75
C MET A 286 -12.32 -6.87 -4.73
N THR A 287 -13.54 -7.14 -5.17
CA THR A 287 -14.64 -7.56 -4.29
C THR A 287 -14.28 -8.83 -3.53
N TRP A 288 -13.80 -9.86 -4.21
CA TRP A 288 -13.41 -11.11 -3.56
C TRP A 288 -12.14 -10.97 -2.71
N GLY A 289 -11.20 -10.10 -3.08
CA GLY A 289 -10.05 -9.77 -2.25
C GLY A 289 -10.45 -9.12 -0.92
N ILE A 290 -11.41 -8.20 -0.95
CA ILE A 290 -11.94 -7.55 0.25
C ILE A 290 -12.78 -8.52 1.09
N ILE A 291 -13.62 -9.36 0.46
CA ILE A 291 -14.35 -10.44 1.16
C ILE A 291 -13.37 -11.32 1.94
N GLN A 292 -12.31 -11.81 1.29
CA GLN A 292 -11.28 -12.61 1.95
C GLN A 292 -10.56 -11.86 3.08
N GLN A 293 -10.20 -10.60 2.87
CA GLN A 293 -9.57 -9.77 3.92
C GLN A 293 -10.48 -9.60 5.15
N THR A 294 -11.78 -9.40 4.94
CA THR A 294 -12.76 -9.26 6.04
C THR A 294 -13.15 -10.59 6.67
N GLY A 295 -12.99 -11.71 5.94
CA GLY A 295 -13.47 -13.02 6.35
C GLY A 295 -14.99 -13.12 6.50
N ASN A 296 -15.77 -12.20 5.91
CA ASN A 296 -17.22 -12.15 6.08
C ASN A 296 -17.96 -11.66 4.81
N ILE A 297 -19.18 -12.15 4.61
CA ILE A 297 -20.09 -11.80 3.51
C ILE A 297 -21.39 -11.27 4.11
N ASN A 298 -21.86 -10.15 3.60
CA ASN A 298 -23.21 -9.65 3.86
C ASN A 298 -24.21 -10.50 3.08
N SER A 299 -24.98 -11.33 3.78
CA SER A 299 -26.02 -12.18 3.19
C SER A 299 -27.20 -11.40 2.61
N ASN A 300 -27.43 -10.16 3.07
CA ASN A 300 -28.43 -9.24 2.55
C ASN A 300 -27.77 -7.98 2.00
N LEU A 301 -27.44 -7.97 0.70
CA LEU A 301 -26.76 -6.85 0.04
C LEU A 301 -27.47 -5.49 0.22
N PHE A 302 -28.76 -5.48 0.54
CA PHE A 302 -29.54 -4.26 0.76
C PHE A 302 -29.38 -3.66 2.16
N ASP A 303 -28.75 -4.37 3.11
CA ASP A 303 -28.29 -3.77 4.36
C ASP A 303 -27.03 -2.93 4.14
N ALA A 304 -27.24 -1.65 3.86
CA ALA A 304 -26.18 -0.68 3.61
C ALA A 304 -25.31 -0.38 4.85
N SER A 305 -25.69 -0.81 6.05
CA SER A 305 -24.92 -0.62 7.28
C SER A 305 -23.85 -1.69 7.49
N SER A 306 -23.93 -2.79 6.74
CA SER A 306 -23.02 -3.91 6.86
C SER A 306 -21.58 -3.54 6.51
N THR A 307 -20.64 -4.00 7.34
CA THR A 307 -19.19 -3.85 7.17
C THR A 307 -18.51 -5.08 6.55
N ALA A 308 -19.30 -6.06 6.09
CA ALA A 308 -18.77 -7.25 5.42
C ALA A 308 -18.23 -6.90 4.02
N GLY A 309 -17.34 -7.75 3.48
CA GLY A 309 -16.47 -7.35 2.38
C GLY A 309 -17.17 -7.04 1.06
N ASN A 310 -18.27 -7.72 0.72
CA ASN A 310 -19.06 -7.41 -0.48
C ASN A 310 -19.77 -6.05 -0.37
N SER A 311 -20.25 -5.67 0.82
CA SER A 311 -20.83 -4.34 1.07
C SER A 311 -19.78 -3.24 0.98
N VAL A 312 -18.60 -3.47 1.59
CA VAL A 312 -17.46 -2.55 1.51
C VAL A 312 -17.04 -2.34 0.07
N ALA A 313 -16.84 -3.41 -0.70
CA ALA A 313 -16.44 -3.31 -2.11
C ALA A 313 -17.47 -2.56 -2.95
N LEU A 314 -18.76 -2.85 -2.79
CA LEU A 314 -19.84 -2.13 -3.47
C LEU A 314 -19.83 -0.63 -3.14
N LYS A 315 -19.63 -0.29 -1.86
CA LYS A 315 -19.55 1.09 -1.40
C LYS A 315 -18.34 1.80 -2.03
N LEU A 316 -17.18 1.16 -2.06
CA LEU A 316 -15.98 1.72 -2.67
C LEU A 316 -16.14 1.95 -4.17
N VAL A 317 -16.81 1.07 -4.91
CA VAL A 317 -17.10 1.27 -6.34
C VAL A 317 -18.01 2.48 -6.56
N ILE A 318 -19.11 2.58 -5.81
CA ILE A 318 -20.05 3.72 -5.90
C ILE A 318 -19.36 5.04 -5.57
N GLU A 319 -18.55 5.09 -4.52
CA GLU A 319 -17.85 6.31 -4.11
C GLU A 319 -16.68 6.63 -5.07
N GLY A 320 -16.02 5.61 -5.64
CA GLY A 320 -15.04 5.78 -6.71
C GLY A 320 -15.61 6.51 -7.92
N MET A 321 -16.82 6.15 -8.38
CA MET A 321 -17.49 6.85 -9.48
C MET A 321 -17.74 8.33 -9.19
N LYS A 322 -18.06 8.69 -7.94
CA LYS A 322 -18.29 10.08 -7.54
C LYS A 322 -16.99 10.89 -7.48
N LEU A 323 -15.87 10.22 -7.19
CA LEU A 323 -14.57 10.86 -6.97
C LEU A 323 -13.73 10.95 -8.24
N GLN A 324 -13.97 10.10 -9.23
CA GLN A 324 -13.22 10.12 -10.49
C GLN A 324 -13.58 11.36 -11.34
N PRO A 325 -12.63 11.86 -12.17
CA PRO A 325 -12.90 12.99 -13.05
C PRO A 325 -13.93 12.63 -14.14
N CYS A 326 -14.43 13.65 -14.85
CA CYS A 326 -15.14 13.43 -16.11
C CYS A 326 -14.14 12.94 -17.18
N VAL A 327 -14.56 12.02 -18.05
CA VAL A 327 -13.70 11.39 -19.07
C VAL A 327 -12.49 10.63 -18.46
N PRO A 328 -12.71 9.73 -17.47
CA PRO A 328 -11.64 8.99 -16.83
C PRO A 328 -11.11 7.86 -17.72
N GLY A 329 -9.84 7.51 -17.57
CA GLY A 329 -9.31 6.19 -17.95
C GLY A 329 -9.34 5.20 -16.77
N PHE A 330 -8.84 3.97 -16.96
CA PHE A 330 -8.90 2.95 -15.91
C PHE A 330 -8.09 3.31 -14.67
N ILE A 331 -6.96 3.99 -14.87
CA ILE A 331 -6.06 4.36 -13.77
C ILE A 331 -6.66 5.50 -12.93
N ASP A 332 -7.36 6.44 -13.57
CA ASP A 332 -8.14 7.47 -12.86
C ASP A 332 -9.22 6.82 -11.97
N ALA A 333 -10.01 5.90 -12.54
CA ALA A 333 -11.07 5.21 -11.83
C ALA A 333 -10.55 4.35 -10.66
N ARG A 334 -9.45 3.60 -10.87
CA ARG A 334 -8.78 2.84 -9.80
C ARG A 334 -8.32 3.75 -8.67
N ASN A 335 -7.68 4.87 -9.01
CA ASN A 335 -7.18 5.82 -8.03
C ASN A 335 -8.33 6.46 -7.23
N ALA A 336 -9.48 6.70 -7.87
CA ALA A 336 -10.68 7.19 -7.21
C ALA A 336 -11.24 6.17 -6.20
N ILE A 337 -11.23 4.87 -6.51
CA ILE A 337 -11.59 3.79 -5.58
C ILE A 337 -10.62 3.74 -4.37
N ILE A 338 -9.31 3.84 -4.61
CA ILE A 338 -8.31 3.91 -3.53
C ILE A 338 -8.52 5.17 -2.68
N LYS A 339 -8.90 6.29 -3.31
CA LYS A 339 -9.24 7.53 -2.60
C LYS A 339 -10.48 7.34 -1.73
N ALA A 340 -11.52 6.66 -2.23
CA ALA A 340 -12.70 6.32 -1.45
C ALA A 340 -12.35 5.52 -0.18
N ASP A 341 -11.48 4.50 -0.32
CA ASP A 341 -11.00 3.70 0.82
C ASP A 341 -10.25 4.56 1.85
N SER A 342 -9.39 5.48 1.39
CA SER A 342 -8.70 6.41 2.29
C SER A 342 -9.65 7.33 3.07
N LEU A 343 -10.76 7.76 2.46
CA LEU A 343 -11.70 8.70 3.05
C LEU A 343 -12.68 8.02 4.01
N ILE A 344 -13.13 6.81 3.68
CA ILE A 344 -14.25 6.16 4.38
C ILE A 344 -13.75 5.10 5.37
N TYR A 345 -12.64 4.43 5.06
CA TYR A 345 -12.10 3.33 5.85
C TYR A 345 -10.65 3.56 6.27
N ASN A 346 -10.15 4.81 6.16
CA ASN A 346 -8.79 5.19 6.54
C ASN A 346 -7.70 4.31 5.87
N GLY A 347 -7.96 3.82 4.65
CA GLY A 347 -7.01 3.01 3.90
C GLY A 347 -6.98 1.52 4.28
N ALA A 348 -7.97 1.03 5.02
CA ALA A 348 -7.98 -0.34 5.54
C ALA A 348 -7.93 -1.42 4.44
N TYR A 349 -8.53 -1.15 3.27
CA TYR A 349 -8.64 -2.13 2.18
C TYR A 349 -7.65 -1.89 1.03
N LYS A 350 -6.80 -0.87 1.15
CA LYS A 350 -5.83 -0.45 0.13
C LYS A 350 -5.04 -1.60 -0.49
N CYS A 351 -4.57 -2.57 0.30
CA CYS A 351 -3.78 -3.67 -0.26
C CYS A 351 -4.61 -4.75 -0.97
N ALA A 352 -5.84 -5.03 -0.55
CA ALA A 352 -6.74 -5.87 -1.34
C ALA A 352 -7.05 -5.22 -2.69
N ILE A 353 -7.31 -3.91 -2.70
CA ILE A 353 -7.54 -3.12 -3.92
C ILE A 353 -6.31 -3.19 -4.84
N TRP A 354 -5.11 -2.84 -4.35
CA TRP A 354 -3.90 -2.90 -5.16
C TRP A 354 -3.59 -4.31 -5.68
N THR A 355 -3.82 -5.34 -4.87
CA THR A 355 -3.59 -6.74 -5.28
C THR A 355 -4.51 -7.14 -6.43
N ALA A 356 -5.80 -6.80 -6.35
CA ALA A 356 -6.77 -7.09 -7.39
C ALA A 356 -6.44 -6.39 -8.71
N PHE A 357 -6.18 -5.07 -8.65
CA PHE A 357 -5.84 -4.31 -9.84
C PHE A 357 -4.49 -4.71 -10.44
N ALA A 358 -3.47 -4.97 -9.62
CA ALA A 358 -2.17 -5.46 -10.08
C ALA A 358 -2.28 -6.82 -10.78
N LYS A 359 -3.10 -7.74 -10.24
CA LYS A 359 -3.37 -9.03 -10.87
C LYS A 359 -3.97 -8.89 -12.27
N ARG A 360 -4.71 -7.82 -12.53
CA ARG A 360 -5.32 -7.48 -13.82
C ARG A 360 -4.52 -6.45 -14.63
N GLY A 361 -3.24 -6.24 -14.32
CA GLY A 361 -2.34 -5.36 -15.10
C GLY A 361 -2.50 -3.86 -14.83
N MET A 362 -3.29 -3.48 -13.83
CA MET A 362 -3.49 -2.10 -13.36
C MET A 362 -2.77 -1.84 -12.03
N GLY A 363 -1.57 -2.38 -11.88
CA GLY A 363 -0.72 -2.27 -10.70
C GLY A 363 0.00 -0.92 -10.57
N TYR A 364 0.89 -0.84 -9.59
CA TYR A 364 1.74 0.31 -9.36
C TYR A 364 2.64 0.57 -10.57
N GLY A 365 2.68 1.81 -11.03
CA GLY A 365 3.42 2.18 -12.25
C GLY A 365 2.70 1.85 -13.58
N ALA A 366 1.48 1.29 -13.56
CA ALA A 366 0.65 1.25 -14.77
C ALA A 366 0.34 2.69 -15.22
N ILE A 367 0.40 2.92 -16.53
CA ILE A 367 0.20 4.23 -17.17
C ILE A 367 -1.03 4.10 -18.07
N GLN A 368 -1.99 5.02 -17.97
CA GLN A 368 -3.19 4.94 -18.81
C GLN A 368 -2.98 5.47 -20.22
N GLY A 369 -2.11 6.47 -20.37
CA GLY A 369 -2.04 7.25 -21.61
C GLY A 369 -3.18 8.27 -21.67
N SER A 370 -3.75 8.49 -22.85
CA SER A 370 -4.93 9.32 -23.06
C SER A 370 -6.20 8.52 -22.81
N SER A 371 -7.12 9.03 -22.00
CA SER A 371 -8.43 8.39 -21.81
C SER A 371 -9.26 8.29 -23.11
N ASN A 372 -8.88 9.02 -24.16
CA ASN A 372 -9.48 8.93 -25.50
C ASN A 372 -8.82 7.87 -26.41
N SER A 373 -7.90 7.07 -25.89
CA SER A 373 -7.25 5.97 -26.62
C SER A 373 -7.33 4.69 -25.79
N ALA A 374 -7.63 3.58 -26.45
CA ALA A 374 -7.65 2.25 -25.83
C ALA A 374 -6.35 1.47 -26.08
N THR A 375 -5.31 2.10 -26.62
CA THR A 375 -4.14 1.41 -27.20
C THR A 375 -2.77 1.93 -26.74
N ASP A 376 -2.72 3.05 -26.01
CA ASP A 376 -1.48 3.72 -25.58
C ASP A 376 -1.16 3.53 -24.09
N HIS A 377 -1.97 2.73 -23.41
CA HIS A 377 -1.74 2.34 -22.02
C HIS A 377 -0.52 1.41 -21.87
N VAL A 378 0.02 1.36 -20.66
CA VAL A 378 1.09 0.45 -20.26
C VAL A 378 0.67 -0.28 -18.99
N ALA A 379 0.57 -1.61 -19.09
CA ALA A 379 0.21 -2.46 -17.97
C ALA A 379 1.36 -2.62 -16.98
N SER A 380 1.00 -2.82 -15.71
CA SER A 380 1.93 -3.21 -14.64
C SER A 380 1.25 -4.19 -13.69
N SER A 381 1.98 -5.21 -13.26
CA SER A 381 1.55 -6.14 -12.21
C SER A 381 2.22 -5.86 -10.85
N ALA A 382 2.95 -4.76 -10.74
CA ALA A 382 3.65 -4.42 -9.50
C ALA A 382 2.69 -3.99 -8.39
N LEU A 383 2.99 -4.35 -7.15
CA LEU A 383 2.37 -3.75 -5.98
C LEU A 383 3.11 -2.46 -5.58
N PRO A 384 2.44 -1.51 -4.91
CA PRO A 384 3.12 -0.36 -4.35
C PRO A 384 4.24 -0.80 -3.39
N PRO A 385 5.48 -0.30 -3.55
CA PRO A 385 6.61 -0.83 -2.80
C PRO A 385 6.42 -0.61 -1.29
N ALA A 386 6.57 -1.69 -0.51
CA ALA A 386 6.46 -1.67 0.94
C ALA A 386 7.48 -0.69 1.55
N ALA A 387 7.06 0.01 2.61
CA ALA A 387 7.95 0.90 3.34
C ALA A 387 9.08 0.11 4.03
N SER A 388 10.30 0.63 3.99
CA SER A 388 11.43 0.11 4.77
C SER A 388 12.31 1.24 5.31
N ILE A 389 13.05 0.95 6.38
CA ILE A 389 13.99 1.91 6.99
C ILE A 389 15.40 1.64 6.45
N SER A 390 15.94 2.58 5.69
CA SER A 390 17.28 2.50 5.09
C SER A 390 18.37 3.11 5.96
N THR A 391 18.03 3.94 6.94
CA THR A 391 18.97 4.48 7.92
C THR A 391 18.30 4.55 9.28
N GLN A 392 18.96 3.97 10.28
CA GLN A 392 18.48 3.91 11.65
C GLN A 392 18.82 5.19 12.41
N PRO A 393 18.02 5.56 13.43
CA PRO A 393 18.36 6.68 14.29
C PRO A 393 19.54 6.31 15.21
N ALA A 394 20.26 7.32 15.71
CA ALA A 394 21.38 7.14 16.63
C ALA A 394 21.07 7.71 18.02
N ASP A 395 21.73 7.19 19.05
CA ASP A 395 21.67 7.74 20.42
C ASP A 395 22.13 9.20 20.45
N ALA A 396 21.58 9.97 21.38
CA ALA A 396 21.89 11.39 21.53
C ALA A 396 22.17 11.75 23.00
N SER A 397 23.26 12.47 23.22
CA SER A 397 23.63 13.02 24.53
C SER A 397 23.66 14.54 24.45
N THR A 398 22.94 15.21 25.33
CA THR A 398 22.90 16.67 25.35
C THR A 398 22.66 17.24 26.74
N CYS A 399 22.57 18.56 26.82
CA CYS A 399 22.32 19.32 28.02
C CYS A 399 20.86 19.71 28.14
N GLU A 400 20.39 19.81 29.38
CA GLU A 400 19.07 20.35 29.67
C GLU A 400 18.88 21.72 28.98
N GLY A 401 17.73 21.92 28.36
CA GLY A 401 17.40 23.11 27.58
C GLY A 401 17.87 23.08 26.12
N SER A 402 18.65 22.08 25.70
CA SER A 402 19.05 21.92 24.28
C SER A 402 17.98 21.21 23.46
N ASN A 403 18.04 21.38 22.13
CA ASN A 403 17.19 20.62 21.20
C ASN A 403 17.91 19.35 20.73
N VAL A 404 17.16 18.28 20.49
CA VAL A 404 17.67 16.99 19.97
C VAL A 404 16.83 16.52 18.80
N ASN A 405 17.48 15.95 17.79
CA ASN A 405 16.83 15.33 16.64
C ASN A 405 17.17 13.85 16.55
N PHE A 406 16.15 13.00 16.44
CA PHE A 406 16.28 11.62 16.00
C PHE A 406 15.73 11.51 14.59
N SER A 407 16.53 11.03 13.63
CA SER A 407 16.12 10.96 12.23
C SER A 407 16.32 9.56 11.66
N ILE A 408 15.44 9.18 10.75
CA ILE A 408 15.57 7.98 9.92
C ILE A 408 15.55 8.34 8.44
N ALA A 409 16.04 7.44 7.60
CA ALA A 409 15.75 7.46 6.16
C ALA A 409 14.93 6.23 5.79
N THR A 410 14.03 6.38 4.83
CA THR A 410 13.13 5.33 4.37
C THR A 410 13.21 5.13 2.86
N THR A 411 12.85 3.94 2.40
CA THR A 411 12.58 3.64 0.99
C THR A 411 11.19 3.03 0.84
N GLY A 412 10.68 2.95 -0.39
CA GLY A 412 9.30 2.55 -0.68
C GLY A 412 8.30 3.67 -0.41
N LEU A 413 7.01 3.33 -0.39
CA LEU A 413 5.95 4.30 -0.14
C LEU A 413 5.60 4.38 1.34
N VAL A 414 5.91 5.50 1.98
CA VAL A 414 5.52 5.75 3.37
C VAL A 414 4.19 6.48 3.43
N SER A 415 3.29 6.02 4.30
CA SER A 415 2.00 6.68 4.59
C SER A 415 1.95 7.28 5.99
N ASN A 416 2.71 6.74 6.94
CA ASN A 416 2.70 7.20 8.32
C ASN A 416 4.03 6.91 9.04
N TYR A 417 4.47 7.86 9.88
CA TYR A 417 5.48 7.71 10.90
C TYR A 417 4.83 7.87 12.28
N GLN A 418 5.03 6.89 13.17
CA GLN A 418 4.55 6.96 14.54
C GLN A 418 5.74 6.84 15.50
N TRP A 419 6.24 7.99 15.97
CA TRP A 419 7.26 8.01 17.02
C TRP A 419 6.66 7.58 18.36
N GLN A 420 7.42 6.77 19.07
CA GLN A 420 7.10 6.25 20.40
C GLN A 420 8.24 6.55 21.37
N VAL A 421 7.87 6.76 22.63
CA VAL A 421 8.78 6.96 23.76
C VAL A 421 8.53 5.88 24.82
N SER A 422 9.61 5.45 25.46
CA SER A 422 9.61 4.59 26.63
C SER A 422 10.38 5.28 27.75
N THR A 423 9.74 5.38 28.92
CA THR A 423 10.30 5.98 30.15
C THR A 423 10.70 4.92 31.18
N ASP A 424 10.59 3.64 30.83
CA ASP A 424 10.80 2.48 31.72
C ASP A 424 11.83 1.49 31.16
N GLY A 425 12.83 2.03 30.45
CA GLY A 425 13.94 1.24 29.91
C GLY A 425 13.61 0.39 28.68
N GLY A 426 12.45 0.61 28.05
CA GLY A 426 12.02 -0.09 26.84
C GLY A 426 10.92 -1.12 27.07
N THR A 427 10.34 -1.18 28.28
CA THR A 427 9.33 -2.18 28.66
C THR A 427 7.97 -1.82 28.08
N THR A 428 7.55 -0.55 28.23
CA THR A 428 6.33 -0.02 27.65
C THR A 428 6.63 1.12 26.68
N TRP A 429 5.77 1.27 25.68
CA TRP A 429 5.93 2.25 24.61
C TRP A 429 4.64 3.06 24.44
N ASN A 430 4.76 4.37 24.57
CA ASN A 430 3.67 5.32 24.35
C ASN A 430 3.95 6.16 23.11
N ASN A 431 2.91 6.60 22.40
CA ASN A 431 3.09 7.54 21.30
C ASN A 431 3.60 8.88 21.84
N VAL A 432 4.58 9.47 21.15
CA VAL A 432 5.06 10.82 21.46
C VAL A 432 3.91 11.83 21.31
N SER A 433 3.84 12.80 22.22
CA SER A 433 2.83 13.86 22.24
C SER A 433 3.50 15.25 22.16
N PRO A 434 3.09 16.12 21.21
CA PRO A 434 2.12 15.86 20.14
C PRO A 434 2.61 14.79 19.14
N VAL A 435 1.67 14.16 18.42
CA VAL A 435 1.99 13.13 17.42
C VAL A 435 2.87 13.73 16.32
N VAL A 436 3.99 13.06 16.03
CA VAL A 436 4.93 13.45 14.97
C VAL A 436 4.84 12.45 13.82
N ASN A 437 4.26 12.88 12.70
CA ASN A 437 4.21 12.12 11.46
C ASN A 437 5.28 12.59 10.47
N ALA A 438 6.55 12.41 10.84
CA ALA A 438 7.70 12.79 10.02
C ALA A 438 8.90 11.85 10.27
N ALA A 439 9.83 11.80 9.32
CA ALA A 439 11.06 11.01 9.40
C ALA A 439 12.03 11.49 10.50
N THR A 440 11.84 12.71 11.00
CA THR A 440 12.63 13.29 12.10
C THR A 440 11.72 13.65 13.28
N LEU A 441 12.08 13.18 14.46
CA LEU A 441 11.56 13.64 15.74
C LEU A 441 12.48 14.71 16.31
N THR A 442 11.94 15.91 16.52
CA THR A 442 12.63 17.01 17.20
C THR A 442 12.07 17.17 18.61
N LEU A 443 12.93 17.00 19.61
CA LEU A 443 12.65 17.29 21.01
C LEU A 443 13.24 18.67 21.32
N ASN A 444 12.36 19.62 21.65
CA ASN A 444 12.79 20.98 21.99
C ASN A 444 13.00 21.11 23.49
N SER A 445 14.07 21.81 23.88
CA SER A 445 14.38 22.13 25.27
C SER A 445 14.26 20.93 26.21
N VAL A 446 15.04 19.88 25.95
CA VAL A 446 14.96 18.62 26.72
C VAL A 446 15.21 18.85 28.21
N THR A 447 14.54 18.09 29.07
CA THR A 447 14.64 18.22 30.53
C THR A 447 15.34 17.01 31.14
N LEU A 448 15.84 17.13 32.37
CA LEU A 448 16.40 15.99 33.11
C LEU A 448 15.44 14.82 33.30
N ALA A 449 14.13 15.09 33.35
CA ALA A 449 13.11 14.04 33.44
C ALA A 449 13.07 13.15 32.18
N MET A 450 13.64 13.62 31.07
CA MET A 450 13.79 12.85 29.84
C MET A 450 15.07 12.01 29.78
N ASN A 451 15.93 12.10 30.79
CA ASN A 451 17.19 11.35 30.82
C ASN A 451 16.93 9.84 30.84
N ASN A 452 17.60 9.11 29.95
CA ASN A 452 17.43 7.69 29.68
C ASN A 452 16.09 7.29 29.04
N ASN A 453 15.27 8.25 28.61
CA ASN A 453 14.12 7.93 27.77
C ASN A 453 14.61 7.30 26.46
N LYS A 454 13.89 6.28 26.02
CA LYS A 454 14.15 5.57 24.77
C LYS A 454 13.11 5.96 23.72
N TYR A 455 13.53 6.07 22.47
CA TYR A 455 12.68 6.44 21.35
C TYR A 455 12.80 5.40 20.23
N ARG A 456 11.70 5.20 19.50
CA ARG A 456 11.66 4.42 18.25
C ARG A 456 10.56 4.98 17.35
N VAL A 457 10.60 4.66 16.08
CA VAL A 457 9.54 5.00 15.13
C VAL A 457 9.00 3.75 14.45
N ILE A 458 7.67 3.67 14.35
CA ILE A 458 6.99 2.69 13.52
C ILE A 458 6.65 3.37 12.21
N VAL A 459 7.13 2.82 11.10
CA VAL A 459 6.88 3.30 9.74
C VAL A 459 5.91 2.36 9.07
N ASN A 460 4.88 2.91 8.43
CA ASN A 460 3.90 2.10 7.71
C ASN A 460 3.63 2.64 6.29
N GLY A 461 3.42 1.74 5.34
CA GLY A 461 3.03 2.08 3.97
C GLY A 461 3.39 1.04 2.92
N GLY A 462 2.98 1.32 1.68
CA GLY A 462 3.08 0.39 0.55
C GLY A 462 2.13 -0.80 0.66
N CYS A 463 2.37 -1.83 -0.14
CA CYS A 463 1.69 -3.12 -0.06
C CYS A 463 2.68 -4.28 -0.36
N PRO A 464 2.80 -5.28 0.53
CA PRO A 464 2.00 -5.49 1.74
C PRO A 464 2.24 -4.41 2.81
N ASN A 465 1.19 -4.07 3.55
CA ASN A 465 1.20 -3.03 4.58
C ASN A 465 1.78 -3.60 5.88
N ASN A 466 3.08 -3.87 5.88
CA ASN A 466 3.80 -4.44 7.02
C ASN A 466 4.53 -3.31 7.77
N PRO A 467 4.08 -2.92 8.97
CA PRO A 467 4.75 -1.88 9.74
C PRO A 467 6.19 -2.30 10.09
N VAL A 468 7.15 -1.41 9.86
CA VAL A 468 8.56 -1.62 10.19
C VAL A 468 8.95 -0.71 11.36
N THR A 469 9.55 -1.28 12.40
CA THR A 469 10.00 -0.52 13.58
C THR A 469 11.48 -0.24 13.49
N SER A 470 11.91 0.98 13.80
CA SER A 470 13.34 1.33 13.88
C SER A 470 14.06 0.60 15.02
N SER A 471 15.39 0.65 15.02
CA SER A 471 16.15 0.41 16.25
C SER A 471 15.74 1.41 17.33
N VAL A 472 15.95 1.00 18.58
CA VAL A 472 15.71 1.85 19.75
C VAL A 472 16.93 2.74 19.98
N VAL A 473 16.68 4.03 20.25
CA VAL A 473 17.70 5.02 20.61
C VAL A 473 17.44 5.59 21.99
N THR A 474 18.48 6.01 22.70
CA THR A 474 18.43 6.58 24.04
C THR A 474 18.77 8.07 24.01
N LEU A 475 18.00 8.87 24.73
CA LEU A 475 18.33 10.26 25.04
C LEU A 475 19.03 10.34 26.41
N THR A 476 20.25 10.86 26.45
CA THR A 476 20.96 11.17 27.69
C THR A 476 20.97 12.68 27.91
N VAL A 477 20.40 13.14 29.03
CA VAL A 477 20.32 14.56 29.39
C VAL A 477 21.12 14.82 30.66
N SER A 478 22.05 15.79 30.58
CA SER A 478 22.89 16.23 31.72
C SER A 478 22.56 17.67 32.14
N SER A 479 22.73 17.99 33.43
CA SER A 479 22.37 19.32 34.00
C SER A 479 23.51 20.09 34.66
N SER A 480 24.70 19.50 34.79
CA SER A 480 25.76 20.12 35.57
C SER A 480 26.85 20.74 34.69
N ASN A 481 26.96 22.07 34.77
CA ASN A 481 28.16 22.80 34.39
C ASN A 481 29.21 22.65 35.49
N LEU A 482 30.47 22.42 35.12
CA LEU A 482 31.58 22.37 36.06
C LEU A 482 31.75 23.74 36.74
N SER A 483 31.69 23.79 38.07
CA SER A 483 31.87 25.01 38.87
C SER A 483 32.71 24.77 40.13
N VAL A 484 33.44 25.81 40.55
CA VAL A 484 34.21 25.81 41.81
C VAL A 484 33.28 26.20 42.94
N VAL A 485 33.08 25.28 43.90
CA VAL A 485 32.24 25.46 45.09
C VAL A 485 33.04 26.04 46.25
N THR A 486 34.34 25.72 46.33
CA THR A 486 35.24 26.28 47.34
C THR A 486 36.53 26.74 46.67
N GLN A 487 36.79 28.03 46.80
CA GLN A 487 38.03 28.67 46.32
C GLN A 487 39.15 28.47 47.33
N PRO A 488 40.43 28.41 46.89
CA PRO A 488 41.54 28.38 47.82
C PRO A 488 41.69 29.75 48.49
N SER A 489 42.01 29.76 49.78
CA SER A 489 42.25 30.98 50.55
C SER A 489 43.74 31.27 50.68
N SER A 490 44.12 32.55 50.61
CA SER A 490 45.49 32.97 50.94
C SER A 490 45.85 32.53 52.37
N THR A 491 47.10 32.09 52.56
CA THR A 491 47.57 31.55 53.84
C THR A 491 48.97 32.04 54.15
N SER A 492 49.36 31.93 55.42
CA SER A 492 50.68 32.33 55.89
C SER A 492 51.37 31.19 56.62
N ALA A 493 52.68 31.04 56.41
CA ALA A 493 53.51 30.09 57.13
C ALA A 493 54.89 30.70 57.41
N CYS A 494 55.55 30.27 58.49
CA CYS A 494 56.94 30.64 58.75
C CYS A 494 57.88 29.87 57.80
N VAL A 495 59.08 30.40 57.57
CA VAL A 495 60.16 29.65 56.89
C VAL A 495 60.37 28.29 57.55
N GLY A 496 60.38 27.22 56.75
CA GLY A 496 60.46 25.83 57.21
C GLY A 496 59.12 25.21 57.63
N GLY A 497 58.04 25.99 57.68
CA GLY A 497 56.69 25.53 58.03
C GLY A 497 55.93 24.88 56.87
N THR A 498 54.67 24.55 57.14
CA THR A 498 53.73 23.95 56.18
C THR A 498 52.60 24.90 55.85
N ALA A 499 52.22 25.00 54.58
CA ALA A 499 51.06 25.75 54.09
C ALA A 499 50.15 24.84 53.27
N SER A 500 48.83 25.03 53.37
CA SER A 500 47.85 24.24 52.62
C SER A 500 46.80 25.10 51.93
N PHE A 501 46.43 24.71 50.72
CA PHE A 501 45.35 25.30 49.93
C PHE A 501 44.35 24.20 49.55
N THR A 502 43.05 24.46 49.74
CA THR A 502 42.00 23.49 49.47
C THR A 502 40.99 24.08 48.49
N VAL A 503 40.53 23.25 47.54
CA VAL A 503 39.48 23.59 46.59
C VAL A 503 38.40 22.51 46.56
N ALA A 504 37.20 22.85 46.11
CA ALA A 504 36.14 21.88 45.86
C ALA A 504 35.36 22.26 44.61
N ALA A 505 34.94 21.27 43.83
CA ALA A 505 34.08 21.42 42.66
C ALA A 505 32.74 20.70 42.87
N ASN A 506 31.74 21.07 42.07
CA ASN A 506 30.37 20.55 42.16
C ASN A 506 30.18 19.13 41.58
N SER A 507 31.19 18.54 40.94
CA SER A 507 31.11 17.20 40.33
C SER A 507 32.08 16.20 40.94
N GLY A 508 31.62 14.97 41.21
CA GLY A 508 32.38 13.91 41.89
C GLY A 508 33.48 13.20 41.08
N SER A 509 33.58 13.45 39.77
CA SER A 509 34.62 12.89 38.89
C SER A 509 35.37 14.02 38.17
N VAL A 510 36.27 14.68 38.90
CA VAL A 510 37.14 15.74 38.39
C VAL A 510 38.60 15.41 38.62
N THR A 511 39.46 16.02 37.81
CA THR A 511 40.91 16.00 38.00
C THR A 511 41.38 17.41 38.36
N TYR A 512 42.41 17.48 39.20
CA TYR A 512 43.03 18.74 39.62
C TYR A 512 44.43 18.86 39.02
N ASN A 513 44.86 20.08 38.71
CA ASN A 513 46.25 20.40 38.37
C ASN A 513 46.60 21.74 39.02
N TRP A 514 47.37 21.70 40.10
CA TRP A 514 47.82 22.90 40.80
C TRP A 514 48.91 23.63 40.03
N GLN A 515 48.74 24.93 39.90
CA GLN A 515 49.68 25.84 39.25
C GLN A 515 50.19 26.89 40.24
N VAL A 516 51.44 27.30 40.04
CA VAL A 516 52.08 28.39 40.77
C VAL A 516 52.40 29.54 39.83
N SER A 517 52.25 30.76 40.34
CA SER A 517 52.72 32.00 39.73
C SER A 517 53.72 32.67 40.67
N THR A 518 54.88 33.04 40.12
CA THR A 518 55.96 33.74 40.82
C THR A 518 56.05 35.22 40.40
N ASP A 519 55.12 35.69 39.57
CA ASP A 519 55.09 37.01 38.94
C ASP A 519 53.73 37.70 39.14
N ALA A 520 53.15 37.54 40.33
CA ALA A 520 51.88 38.15 40.75
C ALA A 520 50.68 37.82 39.85
N GLY A 521 50.66 36.61 39.28
CA GLY A 521 49.55 36.07 38.50
C GLY A 521 49.69 36.25 36.98
N ALA A 522 50.81 36.80 36.49
CA ALA A 522 51.01 37.04 35.05
C ALA A 522 51.28 35.73 34.27
N THR A 523 52.09 34.82 34.80
CA THR A 523 52.33 33.49 34.25
C THR A 523 52.04 32.39 35.27
N TRP A 524 51.59 31.24 34.79
CA TRP A 524 51.18 30.11 35.62
C TRP A 524 51.81 28.83 35.11
N ASN A 525 52.57 28.17 35.97
CA ASN A 525 53.24 26.90 35.66
C ASN A 525 52.67 25.79 36.52
N SER A 526 52.50 24.59 35.96
CA SER A 526 52.15 23.41 36.75
C SER A 526 53.24 23.11 37.78
N LEU A 527 52.81 22.68 38.97
CA LEU A 527 53.75 22.19 39.98
C LEU A 527 54.46 20.93 39.49
N SER A 528 55.71 20.76 39.92
CA SER A 528 56.52 19.58 39.65
C SER A 528 57.03 19.01 40.97
N PRO A 529 56.59 17.81 41.39
CA PRO A 529 55.63 16.92 40.71
C PRO A 529 54.21 17.50 40.65
N THR A 530 53.42 17.06 39.66
CA THR A 530 52.02 17.47 39.49
C THR A 530 51.19 17.03 40.69
N VAL A 531 50.40 17.94 41.25
CA VAL A 531 49.47 17.66 42.35
C VAL A 531 48.06 17.55 41.80
N THR A 532 47.46 16.37 41.94
CA THR A 532 46.14 16.02 41.37
C THR A 532 45.02 15.88 42.40
N THR A 533 45.28 16.28 43.64
CA THR A 533 44.34 16.24 44.76
C THR A 533 43.63 17.58 44.96
N ALA A 534 42.46 17.55 45.61
CA ALA A 534 41.69 18.75 45.95
C ALA A 534 42.41 19.68 46.96
N THR A 535 43.40 19.14 47.69
CA THR A 535 44.26 19.88 48.60
C THR A 535 45.70 19.86 48.10
N LEU A 536 46.31 21.04 48.01
CA LEU A 536 47.76 21.23 47.85
C LEU A 536 48.37 21.48 49.23
N THR A 537 49.39 20.71 49.60
CA THR A 537 50.17 20.90 50.82
C THR A 537 51.63 21.14 50.47
N LEU A 538 52.16 22.29 50.87
CA LEU A 538 53.55 22.71 50.72
C LEU A 538 54.25 22.53 52.06
N THR A 539 55.30 21.72 52.12
CA THR A 539 56.13 21.53 53.32
C THR A 539 57.46 22.27 53.14
N ASN A 540 58.10 22.66 54.25
CA ASN A 540 59.37 23.38 54.25
C ASN A 540 59.36 24.64 53.37
N VAL A 541 58.33 25.49 53.50
CA VAL A 541 58.23 26.72 52.69
C VAL A 541 59.45 27.63 52.90
N THR A 542 59.97 28.22 51.83
CA THR A 542 61.17 29.07 51.87
C THR A 542 60.81 30.55 51.75
N ALA A 543 61.70 31.44 52.17
CA ALA A 543 61.50 32.89 52.03
C ALA A 543 61.29 33.33 50.57
N ALA A 544 61.85 32.60 49.60
CA ALA A 544 61.68 32.88 48.16
C ALA A 544 60.24 32.64 47.68
N MET A 545 59.45 31.82 48.39
CA MET A 545 58.05 31.55 48.05
C MET A 545 57.10 32.63 48.57
N ASN A 546 57.61 33.66 49.24
CA ASN A 546 56.81 34.78 49.71
C ASN A 546 56.16 35.50 48.53
N ASN A 547 54.86 35.74 48.63
CA ASN A 547 54.00 36.33 47.59
C ASN A 547 53.76 35.44 46.36
N TYR A 548 54.18 34.17 46.36
CA TYR A 548 53.77 33.23 45.31
C TYR A 548 52.27 33.00 45.37
N GLN A 549 51.63 32.90 44.21
CA GLN A 549 50.21 32.62 44.10
C GLN A 549 49.97 31.20 43.58
N TYR A 550 48.96 30.53 44.13
CA TYR A 550 48.56 29.18 43.76
C TYR A 550 47.12 29.15 43.29
N ARG A 551 46.84 28.41 42.23
CA ARG A 551 45.48 28.13 41.74
C ARG A 551 45.38 26.67 41.30
N ALA A 552 44.19 26.10 41.33
CA ALA A 552 43.95 24.80 40.74
C ALA A 552 43.21 24.94 39.40
N VAL A 553 43.65 24.20 38.39
CA VAL A 553 42.88 23.92 37.18
C VAL A 553 42.07 22.66 37.44
N ILE A 554 40.74 22.78 37.41
CA ILE A 554 39.82 21.65 37.61
C ILE A 554 39.28 21.25 36.25
N SER A 555 39.39 19.97 35.88
CA SER A 555 38.87 19.44 34.61
C SER A 555 37.92 18.27 34.82
N SER A 556 36.82 18.22 34.07
CA SER A 556 35.84 17.12 34.10
C SER A 556 35.93 16.27 32.83
N SER A 557 35.91 14.94 32.98
CA SER A 557 35.97 13.98 31.87
C SER A 557 34.60 13.45 31.41
N GLY A 558 33.49 13.94 31.99
CA GLY A 558 32.14 13.45 31.68
C GLY A 558 31.15 14.59 31.42
N GLY A 559 30.70 14.71 30.17
CA GLY A 559 29.41 15.31 29.78
C GLY A 559 29.05 16.67 30.37
N SER A 560 30.02 17.52 30.71
CA SER A 560 29.71 18.85 31.26
C SER A 560 29.06 19.72 30.21
N CYS A 561 28.02 20.45 30.60
CA CYS A 561 27.20 21.28 29.72
C CYS A 561 27.83 22.62 29.33
N GLY A 562 29.17 22.65 29.24
CA GLY A 562 29.98 23.85 29.06
C GLY A 562 31.48 23.55 29.21
N THR A 563 32.19 24.43 29.90
CA THR A 563 33.64 24.41 30.04
C THR A 563 34.16 23.12 30.68
N SER A 564 34.95 22.35 29.94
CA SER A 564 35.61 21.12 30.41
C SER A 564 36.74 21.38 31.40
N SER A 565 37.18 22.63 31.55
CA SER A 565 38.17 23.07 32.54
C SER A 565 37.85 24.47 33.09
N ILE A 566 38.05 24.67 34.38
CA ILE A 566 37.89 25.96 35.06
C ILE A 566 39.07 26.19 36.01
N ASN A 567 39.55 27.44 36.08
CA ASN A 567 40.55 27.86 37.04
C ASN A 567 39.87 28.35 38.33
N THR A 568 40.44 28.00 39.49
CA THR A 568 40.11 28.69 40.73
C THR A 568 40.67 30.11 40.74
N ASN A 569 40.21 30.91 41.70
CA ASN A 569 40.89 32.14 42.09
C ASN A 569 42.33 31.82 42.55
N ALA A 570 43.19 32.83 42.44
CA ALA A 570 44.55 32.77 42.95
C ALA A 570 44.57 33.00 44.46
N ALA A 571 45.27 32.14 45.21
CA ALA A 571 45.52 32.27 46.64
C ALA A 571 47.00 32.56 46.88
N MET A 572 47.31 33.55 47.72
CA MET A 572 48.68 33.97 47.99
C MET A 572 49.27 33.22 49.18
N LEU A 573 50.55 32.83 49.09
CA LEU A 573 51.35 32.37 50.22
C LEU A 573 52.18 33.54 50.78
N THR A 574 51.95 33.90 52.03
CA THR A 574 52.82 34.83 52.78
C THR A 574 53.80 34.03 53.62
N VAL A 575 55.10 34.16 53.35
CA VAL A 575 56.15 33.50 54.14
C VAL A 575 56.80 34.51 55.08
N GLY A 576 56.52 34.35 56.37
CA GLY A 576 57.12 35.18 57.42
C GLY A 576 58.53 34.69 57.77
N ALA A 577 59.48 35.63 57.90
CA ALA A 577 60.77 35.34 58.52
C ALA A 577 60.57 35.13 60.03
N ASN A 578 61.18 34.10 60.60
CA ASN A 578 61.24 33.93 62.06
C ASN A 578 62.15 35.03 62.63
N SER A 579 61.60 36.21 62.96
CA SER A 579 62.32 37.20 63.76
C SER A 579 62.22 36.81 65.23
N VAL A 580 63.33 36.35 65.81
CA VAL A 580 63.48 36.24 67.26
C VAL A 580 64.01 37.57 67.77
N SER A 581 63.33 38.18 68.75
CA SER A 581 63.79 39.40 69.40
C SER A 581 63.62 39.31 70.91
N VAL A 582 64.62 39.79 71.66
CA VAL A 582 64.49 39.97 73.11
C VAL A 582 63.73 41.27 73.34
N THR A 583 62.52 41.18 73.89
CA THR A 583 61.63 42.31 74.15
C THR A 583 61.84 42.92 75.54
N THR A 584 62.37 42.14 76.48
CA THR A 584 62.80 42.62 77.79
C THR A 584 64.16 42.03 78.12
N GLN A 585 65.17 42.89 78.24
CA GLN A 585 66.52 42.48 78.63
C GLN A 585 66.58 42.12 80.12
N PRO A 586 67.45 41.19 80.54
CA PRO A 586 67.69 40.93 81.96
C PRO A 586 68.26 42.17 82.64
N ALA A 587 67.69 42.52 83.79
CA ALA A 587 68.15 43.64 84.61
C ALA A 587 69.19 43.19 85.64
N ASN A 588 70.06 44.11 86.06
CA ASN A 588 71.03 43.87 87.13
C ASN A 588 70.30 43.51 88.44
N ALA A 589 70.73 42.43 89.09
CA ALA A 589 70.23 42.02 90.39
C ALA A 589 71.37 42.04 91.41
N ALA A 590 71.12 42.65 92.59
CA ALA A 590 72.03 42.62 93.72
C ALA A 590 71.42 41.72 94.82
N ALA A 591 72.22 40.80 95.38
CA ALA A 591 71.80 39.93 96.47
C ALA A 591 72.90 39.82 97.53
N CYS A 592 72.51 39.72 98.80
CA CYS A 592 73.42 39.44 99.90
C CYS A 592 73.93 38.00 99.82
N VAL A 593 75.15 37.75 100.30
CA VAL A 593 75.76 36.40 100.36
C VAL A 593 74.82 35.42 101.06
N GLY A 594 74.51 34.31 100.38
CA GLY A 594 73.61 33.25 100.86
C GLY A 594 72.14 33.38 100.42
N ASN A 595 71.74 34.50 99.79
CA ASN A 595 70.41 34.68 99.21
C ASN A 595 70.39 34.40 97.70
N ASN A 596 69.23 34.01 97.17
CA ASN A 596 69.05 33.79 95.73
C ASN A 596 68.94 35.12 94.97
N ALA A 597 69.55 35.16 93.78
CA ALA A 597 69.31 36.19 92.77
C ALA A 597 68.59 35.55 91.57
N SER A 598 67.61 36.26 91.01
CA SER A 598 66.83 35.79 89.86
C SER A 598 66.95 36.79 88.71
N PHE A 599 67.21 36.28 87.51
CA PHE A 599 67.20 37.05 86.27
C PHE A 599 66.05 36.55 85.39
N SER A 600 65.38 37.47 84.71
CA SER A 600 64.32 37.15 83.76
C SER A 600 64.59 37.86 82.44
N VAL A 601 64.21 37.20 81.34
CA VAL A 601 64.26 37.74 80.00
C VAL A 601 62.93 37.43 79.35
N THR A 602 62.40 38.36 78.56
CA THR A 602 61.22 38.13 77.73
C THR A 602 61.65 38.23 76.27
N ALA A 603 61.34 37.22 75.46
CA ALA A 603 61.61 37.21 74.03
C ALA A 603 60.33 36.91 73.24
N SER A 604 60.26 37.41 72.01
CA SER A 604 59.19 37.12 71.06
C SER A 604 59.75 36.29 69.89
N GLY A 605 58.97 35.31 69.43
CA GLY A 605 59.33 34.40 68.34
C GLY A 605 58.65 33.04 68.51
N ALA A 606 58.58 32.24 67.44
CA ALA A 606 58.09 30.86 67.50
C ALA A 606 59.20 29.92 68.00
N SER A 607 58.84 28.90 68.78
CA SER A 607 59.76 27.84 69.23
C SER A 607 61.03 28.32 69.95
N LEU A 608 60.88 29.26 70.89
CA LEU A 608 61.99 29.83 71.66
C LEU A 608 62.63 28.81 72.61
N THR A 609 63.95 28.71 72.56
CA THR A 609 64.77 28.04 73.58
C THR A 609 65.69 29.08 74.23
N TYR A 610 65.95 28.93 75.53
CA TYR A 610 66.71 29.90 76.32
C TYR A 610 68.00 29.27 76.82
N ASN A 611 69.13 29.98 76.69
CA ASN A 611 70.42 29.58 77.24
C ASN A 611 71.04 30.77 77.99
N TRP A 612 71.38 30.60 79.26
CA TRP A 612 72.00 31.64 80.09
C TRP A 612 73.51 31.47 80.12
N GLN A 613 74.24 32.57 80.01
CA GLN A 613 75.70 32.61 80.04
C GLN A 613 76.15 33.57 81.14
N VAL A 614 77.27 33.25 81.80
CA VAL A 614 77.89 34.09 82.82
C VAL A 614 79.27 34.54 82.35
N SER A 615 79.56 35.83 82.51
CA SER A 615 80.88 36.42 82.29
C SER A 615 81.45 36.87 83.63
N THR A 616 82.72 36.54 83.91
CA THR A 616 83.39 36.85 85.17
C THR A 616 84.50 37.89 85.03
N ASP A 617 84.73 38.44 83.83
CA ASP A 617 85.78 39.43 83.52
C ASP A 617 85.23 40.84 83.22
N GLY A 618 83.93 41.06 83.40
CA GLY A 618 83.29 42.37 83.25
C GLY A 618 82.46 42.54 81.97
N GLY A 619 82.28 41.47 81.19
CA GLY A 619 81.41 41.43 80.02
C GLY A 619 81.97 40.56 78.92
#